data_AF-A0A925DB86-F1
#
_entry.id   AF-A0A925DB86-F1
#
_cell.length_a   1.000
_cell.length_b   1.000
_cell.length_c   1.000
_cell.angle_alpha   90.00
_cell.angle_beta   90.00
_cell.angle_gamma   90.00
#
_symmetry.space_group_name_H-M   'P 1'
#
loop_
_entity.id
_entity.type
_entity.pdbx_description
1 polymer ?
#
loop_
_entity_poly.entity_id
_entity_poly.type
_entity_poly.pdbx_seq_one_letter_code
_entity_poly.pdbx_strand_id
1 'polypeptide(L)'
;VFAESQLPDQASEIEKRRFDEGQGGVLTPVMCVDKLPSEIGSFADLVQESQSTGQNWDIMFAAVLSGRAGVAPASEAAEQAFKKMIDAIHQGAVSSFLAFNRAGELLQFS
;
A
#
# COMPACT_ATOMS: atom_id res chain seq x y z
N VAL A 1 -1.16 3.85 -0.12
CA VAL A 1 -1.66 3.13 1.07
C VAL A 1 -0.57 2.17 1.51
N PHE A 2 -0.22 2.19 2.78
CA PHE A 2 0.78 1.29 3.37
C PHE A 2 0.06 0.15 4.07
N ALA A 3 0.55 -1.06 3.88
CA ALA A 3 0.00 -2.28 4.45
C ALA A 3 1.07 -3.09 5.16
N GLU A 4 0.69 -3.70 6.26
CA GLU A 4 1.47 -4.70 6.99
C GLU A 4 1.04 -6.10 6.53
N SER A 5 2.01 -6.98 6.32
CA SER A 5 1.77 -8.39 6.05
C SER A 5 1.72 -9.14 7.38
N GLN A 6 0.62 -9.84 7.61
CA GLN A 6 0.38 -10.54 8.86
C GLN A 6 0.02 -12.00 8.61
N LEU A 7 0.47 -12.87 9.50
CA LEU A 7 0.06 -14.26 9.51
C LEU A 7 -1.24 -14.40 10.33
N PRO A 8 -2.28 -15.09 9.81
CA PRO A 8 -3.48 -15.37 10.59
C PRO A 8 -3.19 -16.21 11.84
N ASP A 9 -3.92 -15.96 12.94
CA ASP A 9 -3.73 -16.63 14.24
C ASP A 9 -3.77 -18.18 14.16
N GLN A 10 -4.53 -18.73 13.21
CA GLN A 10 -4.71 -20.17 13.02
C GLN A 10 -4.10 -20.66 11.70
N ALA A 11 -3.00 -20.04 11.25
CA ALA A 11 -2.31 -20.47 10.04
C ALA A 11 -1.75 -21.90 10.17
N SER A 12 -1.99 -22.70 9.14
CA SER A 12 -1.36 -24.01 8.94
C SER A 12 0.15 -23.88 8.73
N GLU A 13 0.90 -24.98 8.91
CA GLU A 13 2.35 -25.01 8.67
C GLU A 13 2.72 -24.64 7.22
N ILE A 14 1.83 -24.89 6.26
CA ILE A 14 2.03 -24.49 4.86
C ILE A 14 1.90 -22.97 4.72
N GLU A 15 0.89 -22.37 5.36
CA GLU A 15 0.69 -20.91 5.34
C GLU A 15 1.82 -20.17 6.05
N LYS A 16 2.31 -20.70 7.19
CA LYS A 16 3.50 -20.18 7.88
C LYS A 16 4.72 -20.17 6.99
N ARG A 17 5.04 -21.31 6.36
CA ARG A 17 6.18 -21.41 5.45
C ARG A 17 6.06 -20.43 4.28
N ARG A 18 4.88 -20.32 3.67
CA ARG A 18 4.64 -19.36 2.58
C ARG A 18 4.81 -17.92 3.05
N PHE A 19 4.34 -17.59 4.25
CA PHE A 19 4.53 -16.27 4.84
C PHE A 19 6.01 -15.95 5.06
N ASP A 20 6.78 -16.89 5.61
CA ASP A 20 8.24 -16.75 5.79
C ASP A 20 8.99 -16.57 4.46
N GLU A 21 8.47 -17.15 3.38
CA GLU A 21 8.97 -16.99 2.00
C GLU A 21 8.45 -15.69 1.33
N GLY A 22 7.63 -14.88 2.01
CA GLY A 22 7.02 -13.67 1.46
C GLY A 22 5.91 -13.91 0.43
N GLN A 23 5.38 -15.13 0.36
CA GLN A 23 4.38 -15.60 -0.61
C GLN A 23 3.02 -15.93 0.03
N GLY A 24 2.76 -15.40 1.22
CA GLY A 24 1.54 -15.67 1.98
C GLY A 24 1.27 -14.58 3.01
N GLY A 25 0.19 -14.76 3.77
CA GLY A 25 -0.28 -13.80 4.76
C GLY A 25 -1.48 -12.98 4.27
N VAL A 26 -1.94 -12.11 5.16
CA VAL A 26 -3.02 -11.15 4.94
C VAL A 26 -2.41 -9.76 4.99
N LEU A 27 -2.81 -8.91 4.04
CA LEU A 27 -2.39 -7.52 4.00
C LEU A 27 -3.40 -6.65 4.73
N THR A 28 -2.95 -5.97 5.77
CA THR A 28 -3.76 -5.05 6.56
C THR A 28 -3.29 -3.62 6.29
N PRO A 29 -4.12 -2.75 5.69
CA PRO A 29 -3.83 -1.32 5.57
C PRO A 29 -3.65 -0.67 6.95
N VAL A 30 -2.51 -0.01 7.15
CA VAL A 30 -2.14 0.63 8.42
C VAL A 30 -2.06 2.16 8.31
N MET A 31 -1.85 2.67 7.10
CA MET A 31 -1.65 4.10 6.87
C MET A 31 -2.03 4.52 5.46
N CYS A 32 -2.67 5.69 5.34
CA CYS A 32 -2.97 6.34 4.07
C CYS A 32 -2.33 7.72 4.03
N VAL A 33 -1.75 8.07 2.89
CA VAL A 33 -1.06 9.35 2.69
C VAL A 33 -1.62 9.96 1.42
N ASP A 34 -2.29 11.10 1.56
CA ASP A 34 -2.77 11.91 0.45
C ASP A 34 -1.69 12.93 0.09
N LYS A 35 -1.02 12.71 -1.04
CA LYS A 35 0.04 13.57 -1.55
C LYS A 35 -0.11 13.78 -3.04
N LEU A 36 0.07 15.02 -3.46
CA LEU A 36 0.24 15.39 -4.85
C LEU A 36 1.61 14.92 -5.36
N PRO A 37 1.77 14.69 -6.67
CA PRO A 37 3.07 14.34 -7.25
C PRO A 37 4.17 15.36 -6.93
N SER A 38 3.83 16.65 -6.80
CA SER A 38 4.77 17.72 -6.44
C SER A 38 5.22 17.70 -4.97
N GLU A 39 4.49 17.00 -4.10
CA GLU A 39 4.79 16.87 -2.67
C GLU A 39 5.64 15.63 -2.36
N ILE A 40 5.87 14.78 -3.37
CA ILE A 40 6.68 13.58 -3.26
C ILE A 40 8.07 13.90 -3.83
N GLY A 41 9.06 14.01 -2.94
CA GLY A 41 10.45 14.18 -3.34
C GLY A 41 11.03 12.88 -3.91
N SER A 42 11.12 11.87 -3.05
CA SER A 42 11.61 10.54 -3.40
C SER A 42 10.88 9.45 -2.61
N PHE A 43 11.05 8.19 -3.02
CA PHE A 43 10.54 7.06 -2.24
C PHE A 43 11.20 6.99 -0.84
N ALA A 44 12.49 7.33 -0.74
CA ALA A 44 13.19 7.38 0.53
C ALA A 44 12.58 8.41 1.50
N ASP A 45 12.12 9.55 0.99
CA ASP A 45 11.42 10.56 1.81
C ASP A 45 10.09 10.01 2.34
N LEU A 46 9.34 9.27 1.52
CA LEU A 46 8.10 8.62 1.95
C LEU A 46 8.36 7.56 3.04
N VAL A 47 9.42 6.76 2.88
CA VAL A 47 9.84 5.78 3.90
C VAL A 47 10.21 6.50 5.20
N GLN A 48 10.99 7.58 5.12
CA GLN A 48 11.38 8.36 6.31
C GLN A 48 10.17 8.99 7.00
N GLU A 49 9.26 9.61 6.24
CA GLU A 49 8.04 10.21 6.77
C GLU A 49 7.16 9.16 7.46
N SER A 50 7.01 7.99 6.85
CA SER A 50 6.21 6.89 7.42
C SER A 50 6.69 6.47 8.82
N GLN A 51 7.99 6.57 9.11
CA GLN A 51 8.55 6.19 10.41
C GLN A 51 8.04 7.09 11.55
N SER A 52 7.74 8.36 11.26
CA SER A 52 7.22 9.30 12.27
C SER A 52 5.81 8.94 12.76
N THR A 53 5.10 8.08 12.03
CA THR A 53 3.74 7.65 12.39
C THR A 53 3.72 6.52 13.42
N GLY A 54 4.86 5.86 13.65
CA GLY A 54 4.98 4.70 14.52
C GLY A 54 4.33 3.42 13.98
N GLN A 55 3.78 3.44 12.76
CA GLN A 55 3.17 2.27 12.12
C GLN A 55 4.22 1.42 11.42
N ASN A 56 4.18 0.11 11.67
CA ASN A 56 4.92 -0.86 10.87
C ASN A 56 4.17 -1.16 9.57
N TRP A 57 4.92 -1.38 8.49
CA TRP A 57 4.37 -1.70 7.17
C TRP A 57 5.43 -2.43 6.36
N ASP A 58 4.99 -3.25 5.42
CA ASP A 58 5.87 -4.07 4.57
C ASP A 58 5.75 -3.70 3.10
N ILE A 59 4.53 -3.30 2.69
CA ILE A 59 4.18 -3.01 1.30
C ILE A 59 3.51 -1.65 1.20
N MET A 60 3.92 -0.84 0.22
CA MET A 60 3.24 0.39 -0.16
C MET A 60 2.54 0.19 -1.51
N PHE A 61 1.22 0.35 -1.51
CA PHE A 61 0.39 0.39 -2.72
C PHE A 61 0.20 1.83 -3.21
N ALA A 62 0.34 2.03 -4.52
CA ALA A 62 0.15 3.31 -5.20
C ALA A 62 -0.75 3.15 -6.44
N ALA A 63 -1.57 4.16 -6.66
CA ALA A 63 -2.36 4.33 -7.88
C ALA A 63 -2.42 5.82 -8.24
N VAL A 64 -2.68 6.09 -9.52
CA VAL A 64 -2.82 7.47 -10.02
C VAL A 64 -4.28 7.85 -10.07
N LEU A 65 -4.63 8.97 -9.47
CA LEU A 65 -5.92 9.62 -9.66
C LEU A 65 -5.75 10.83 -10.58
N SER A 66 -6.36 10.75 -11.76
CA SER A 66 -6.22 11.82 -12.76
C SER A 66 -7.09 13.03 -12.40
N GLY A 67 -6.47 14.20 -12.53
CA GLY A 67 -7.18 15.48 -12.53
C GLY A 67 -7.85 15.79 -13.86
N ARG A 68 -8.42 16.98 -14.00
CA ARG A 68 -9.04 17.47 -15.25
C ARG A 68 -8.48 18.83 -15.63
N ALA A 69 -8.10 19.00 -16.89
CA ALA A 69 -7.60 20.26 -17.45
C ALA A 69 -6.42 20.87 -16.65
N GLY A 70 -5.49 20.03 -16.19
CA GLY A 70 -4.33 20.46 -15.40
C GLY A 70 -4.63 20.76 -13.93
N VAL A 71 -5.87 20.59 -13.49
CA VAL A 71 -6.28 20.77 -12.09
C VAL A 71 -6.32 19.41 -11.40
N ALA A 72 -5.68 19.30 -10.23
CA ALA A 72 -5.71 18.13 -9.37
C ALA A 72 -7.16 17.72 -9.01
N PRO A 73 -7.42 16.43 -8.77
CA PRO A 73 -8.73 16.01 -8.27
C PRO A 73 -9.05 16.69 -6.94
N ALA A 74 -10.34 16.88 -6.66
CA ALA A 74 -10.79 17.37 -5.35
C ALA A 74 -10.47 16.35 -4.25
N SER A 75 -10.22 16.83 -3.03
CA SER A 75 -9.91 15.97 -1.87
C SER A 75 -10.95 14.87 -1.65
N GLU A 76 -12.24 15.16 -1.82
CA GLU A 76 -13.31 14.15 -1.70
C GLU A 76 -13.15 13.00 -2.72
N ALA A 77 -12.70 13.31 -3.95
CA ALA A 77 -12.43 12.28 -4.95
C ALA A 77 -11.18 11.45 -4.59
N ALA A 78 -10.16 12.07 -3.99
CA ALA A 78 -8.99 11.38 -3.48
C ALA A 78 -9.36 10.43 -2.32
N GLU A 79 -10.15 10.90 -1.35
CA GLU A 79 -10.66 10.08 -0.24
C GLU A 79 -11.45 8.86 -0.73
N GLN A 80 -12.35 9.05 -1.71
CA GLN A 80 -13.10 7.93 -2.31
C GLN A 80 -12.17 6.93 -3.02
N ALA A 81 -11.12 7.41 -3.69
CA ALA A 81 -10.14 6.55 -4.32
C ALA A 81 -9.33 5.75 -3.28
N PHE A 82 -8.91 6.38 -2.18
CA PHE A 82 -8.25 5.69 -1.08
C PHE A 82 -9.14 4.62 -0.47
N LYS A 83 -10.42 4.92 -0.21
CA LYS A 83 -11.37 3.93 0.32
C LYS A 83 -11.48 2.71 -0.59
N LYS A 84 -11.60 2.91 -1.91
CA LYS A 84 -11.63 1.82 -2.89
C LYS A 84 -10.34 0.99 -2.87
N MET A 85 -9.18 1.63 -2.74
CA MET A 85 -7.91 0.93 -2.64
C MET A 85 -7.82 0.09 -1.36
N ILE A 86 -8.24 0.64 -0.22
CA ILE A 86 -8.30 -0.09 1.06
C ILE A 86 -9.21 -1.31 0.95
N ASP A 87 -10.41 -1.14 0.40
CA ASP A 87 -11.36 -2.23 0.21
C ASP A 87 -10.81 -3.31 -0.73
N ALA A 88 -10.08 -2.92 -1.78
CA ALA A 88 -9.42 -3.85 -2.69
C ALA A 88 -8.27 -4.61 -2.02
N ILE A 89 -7.47 -3.96 -1.16
CA ILE A 89 -6.41 -4.62 -0.38
C ILE A 89 -7.01 -5.67 0.55
N HIS A 90 -8.09 -5.34 1.28
CA HIS A 90 -8.78 -6.31 2.15
C HIS A 90 -9.32 -7.52 1.38
N GLN A 91 -9.69 -7.34 0.11
CA GLN A 91 -10.18 -8.41 -0.76
C GLN A 91 -9.08 -9.16 -1.51
N GLY A 92 -7.80 -8.77 -1.34
CA GLY A 92 -6.68 -9.30 -2.11
C GLY A 92 -6.68 -8.89 -3.60
N ALA A 93 -7.53 -7.94 -4.00
CA ALA A 93 -7.69 -7.48 -5.37
C ALA A 93 -6.66 -6.39 -5.74
N VAL A 94 -5.38 -6.65 -5.49
CA VAL A 94 -4.29 -5.65 -5.55
C VAL A 94 -3.56 -5.57 -6.90
N SER A 95 -3.88 -6.45 -7.85
CA SER A 95 -3.21 -6.52 -9.17
C SER A 95 -3.35 -5.26 -10.02
N SER A 96 -4.29 -4.37 -9.68
CA SER A 96 -4.51 -3.09 -10.36
C SER A 96 -3.63 -1.95 -9.83
N PHE A 97 -2.83 -2.19 -8.79
CA PHE A 97 -1.99 -1.18 -8.15
C PHE A 97 -0.51 -1.47 -8.36
N LEU A 98 0.30 -0.40 -8.36
CA LEU A 98 1.73 -0.57 -8.17
C LEU A 98 1.99 -0.86 -6.70
N ALA A 99 2.92 -1.77 -6.43
CA ALA A 99 3.28 -2.14 -5.08
C ALA A 99 4.78 -2.14 -4.91
N PHE A 100 5.24 -1.59 -3.80
CA PHE A 100 6.66 -1.43 -3.51
C PHE A 100 6.99 -1.98 -2.14
N ASN A 101 8.14 -2.64 -2.01
CA ASN A 101 8.69 -2.97 -0.70
C ASN A 101 9.39 -1.74 -0.08
N ARG A 102 9.93 -1.88 1.14
CA ARG A 102 10.68 -0.81 1.83
C ARG A 102 11.91 -0.30 1.10
N ALA A 103 12.50 -1.10 0.21
CA ALA A 103 13.64 -0.68 -0.61
C ALA A 103 13.22 0.10 -1.87
N GLY A 104 11.91 0.23 -2.13
CA GLY A 104 11.37 0.86 -3.34
C GLY A 104 11.38 -0.07 -4.55
N GLU A 105 11.58 -1.38 -4.34
CA GLU A 105 11.53 -2.36 -5.41
C GLU A 105 10.09 -2.72 -5.73
N LEU A 106 9.76 -2.80 -7.02
CA LEU A 106 8.43 -3.14 -7.49
C LEU A 106 8.13 -4.62 -7.21
N LEU A 107 7.04 -4.88 -6.49
CA LEU A 107 6.52 -6.22 -6.24
C LEU A 107 5.54 -6.60 -7.34
N GLN A 108 5.53 -7.89 -7.69
CA GLN A 108 4.61 -8.46 -8.65
C GLN A 108 3.72 -9.47 -7.93
N PHE A 109 2.41 -9.32 -8.10
CA PHE A 109 1.41 -10.26 -7.60
C PHE A 109 0.86 -11.05 -8.80
N SER A 110 0.83 -12.37 -8.67
CA SER A 110 0.35 -13.32 -9.68
C SER A 110 -0.99 -13.92 -9.31
#